data_AF-A0A3R7WFE5-F1
#
_entry.id   AF-A0A3R7WFE5-F1
#
_cell.length_a   1.000
_cell.length_b   1.000
_cell.length_c   1.000
_cell.angle_alpha   90.00
_cell.angle_beta   90.00
_cell.angle_gamma   90.00
#
_symmetry.space_group_name_H-M   'P 1'
#
loop_
_entity.id
_entity.type
_entity.pdbx_description
1 polymer ?
#
loop_
_entity_poly.entity_id
_entity_poly.type
_entity_poly.pdbx_seq_one_letter_code
_entity_poly.pdbx_strand_id
1 'polypeptide(L)'
;MSINNEDEKVKKISRLLELGATMLAQHCEDCGAPHFRYSGQIICPVCDVEMKQDTSTPEQPAPSQNISSAQSGFNVSEQDIESIPPKNHSPDSSAYEHVTRTQVELTEEMEQSMNLIIAKILDLSHSIQKENDIRRIRETFEVINEGIDLVERIKKQV
;
A
#
# COMPACT_ATOMS: atom_id res chain seq x y z
N MET A 1 22.71 12.90 -29.85
CA MET A 1 21.35 13.17 -29.33
C MET A 1 20.50 11.96 -29.65
N SER A 2 20.47 10.96 -28.76
CA SER A 2 19.85 9.65 -29.04
C SER A 2 18.44 9.55 -28.45
N ILE A 3 17.66 10.63 -28.62
CA ILE A 3 16.26 10.74 -28.20
C ILE A 3 15.44 10.26 -29.40
N ASN A 4 14.86 9.05 -29.33
CA ASN A 4 13.84 8.53 -30.26
C ASN A 4 13.41 7.10 -29.89
N ASN A 5 14.33 6.21 -29.48
CA ASN A 5 13.98 4.79 -29.31
C ASN A 5 13.19 4.52 -28.01
N GLU A 6 13.54 5.20 -26.92
CA GLU A 6 12.85 5.04 -25.63
C GLU A 6 11.44 5.67 -25.68
N ASP A 7 11.30 6.85 -26.27
CA ASP A 7 10.01 7.51 -26.46
C ASP A 7 9.03 6.66 -27.31
N GLU A 8 9.53 6.01 -28.37
CA GLU A 8 8.70 5.11 -29.18
C GLU A 8 8.28 3.84 -28.41
N LYS A 9 9.17 3.28 -27.55
CA LYS A 9 8.78 2.19 -26.64
C LYS A 9 7.67 2.65 -25.68
N VAL A 10 7.82 3.82 -25.06
CA VAL A 10 6.83 4.40 -24.14
C VAL A 10 5.49 4.64 -24.85
N LYS A 11 5.48 5.24 -26.05
CA LYS A 11 4.25 5.46 -26.83
C LYS A 11 3.50 4.16 -27.14
N LYS A 12 4.22 3.10 -27.56
CA LYS A 12 3.60 1.79 -27.84
C LYS A 12 3.04 1.13 -26.58
N ILE A 13 3.72 1.26 -25.44
CA ILE A 13 3.25 0.79 -24.12
C ILE A 13 1.98 1.56 -23.69
N SER A 14 1.99 2.89 -23.75
CA SER A 14 0.81 3.72 -23.42
C SER A 14 -0.39 3.36 -24.28
N ARG A 15 -0.21 3.14 -25.59
CA ARG A 15 -1.28 2.74 -26.50
C ARG A 15 -1.89 1.39 -26.15
N LEU A 16 -1.10 0.41 -25.69
CA LEU A 16 -1.61 -0.87 -25.21
C LEU A 16 -2.44 -0.72 -23.93
N LEU A 17 -1.97 0.13 -22.99
CA LEU A 17 -2.71 0.45 -21.76
C LEU A 17 -4.03 1.18 -22.05
N GLU A 18 -4.05 2.13 -22.99
CA GLU A 18 -5.25 2.83 -23.47
C GLU A 18 -6.29 1.87 -24.07
N LEU A 19 -5.84 0.82 -24.77
CA LEU A 19 -6.69 -0.25 -25.30
C LEU A 19 -7.17 -1.24 -24.23
N GLY A 20 -6.72 -1.11 -22.98
CA GLY A 20 -7.10 -1.99 -21.87
C GLY A 20 -6.26 -3.28 -21.76
N ALA A 21 -5.10 -3.35 -22.41
CA ALA A 21 -4.19 -4.48 -22.25
C ALA A 21 -3.57 -4.52 -20.84
N THR A 22 -3.43 -5.72 -20.27
CA THR A 22 -2.85 -5.91 -18.93
C THR A 22 -1.36 -6.21 -19.02
N MET A 23 -0.52 -5.42 -18.36
CA MET A 23 0.92 -5.71 -18.23
C MET A 23 1.14 -7.00 -17.41
N LEU A 24 2.09 -7.84 -17.84
CA LEU A 24 2.49 -9.09 -17.18
C LEU A 24 3.87 -8.92 -16.52
N ALA A 25 4.19 -9.77 -15.53
CA ALA A 25 5.50 -9.79 -14.89
C ALA A 25 6.64 -10.33 -15.80
N GLN A 26 6.28 -11.03 -16.87
CA GLN A 26 7.23 -11.55 -17.87
C GLN A 26 7.70 -10.43 -18.78
N HIS A 27 9.00 -10.39 -19.08
CA HIS A 27 9.60 -9.43 -20.01
C HIS A 27 10.09 -10.16 -21.27
N CYS A 28 10.13 -9.45 -22.40
CA CYS A 28 10.63 -9.96 -23.67
C CYS A 28 12.17 -10.03 -23.65
N GLU A 29 12.72 -11.20 -24.00
CA GLU A 29 14.15 -11.50 -23.92
C GLU A 29 14.98 -10.64 -24.91
N ASP A 30 14.41 -10.28 -26.06
CA ASP A 30 15.11 -9.48 -27.09
C ASP A 30 15.23 -7.99 -26.76
N CYS A 31 14.19 -7.40 -26.16
CA CYS A 31 14.04 -5.93 -26.05
C CYS A 31 13.90 -5.40 -24.63
N GLY A 32 13.76 -6.28 -23.63
CA GLY A 32 13.62 -5.97 -22.22
C GLY A 32 12.28 -5.34 -21.81
N ALA A 33 11.30 -5.22 -22.70
CA ALA A 33 10.00 -4.63 -22.38
C ALA A 33 9.07 -5.66 -21.71
N PRO A 34 8.17 -5.26 -20.79
CA PRO A 34 7.18 -6.16 -20.22
C PRO A 34 6.18 -6.62 -21.29
N HIS A 35 5.76 -7.88 -21.21
CA HIS A 35 4.70 -8.44 -22.05
C HIS A 35 3.33 -7.91 -21.64
N PHE A 36 2.42 -7.84 -22.59
CA PHE A 36 1.03 -7.44 -22.38
C PHE A 36 0.07 -8.55 -22.78
N ARG A 37 -1.00 -8.72 -22.00
CA ARG A 37 -2.14 -9.57 -22.36
C ARG A 37 -3.27 -8.70 -22.91
N TYR A 38 -3.66 -8.95 -24.16
CA TYR A 38 -4.79 -8.29 -24.83
C TYR A 38 -5.64 -9.34 -25.56
N SER A 39 -6.95 -9.33 -25.34
CA SER A 39 -7.89 -10.30 -25.94
C SER A 39 -7.42 -11.77 -25.87
N GLY A 40 -6.86 -12.16 -24.71
CA GLY A 40 -6.33 -13.52 -24.47
C GLY A 40 -4.92 -13.80 -25.00
N GLN A 41 -4.37 -12.95 -25.86
CA GLN A 41 -3.04 -13.13 -26.49
C GLN A 41 -1.95 -12.39 -25.71
N ILE A 42 -0.72 -12.92 -25.72
CA ILE A 42 0.47 -12.27 -25.14
C ILE A 42 1.24 -11.59 -26.27
N ILE A 43 1.53 -10.30 -26.09
CA ILE A 43 2.11 -9.41 -27.11
C ILE A 43 3.28 -8.64 -26.49
N CYS A 44 4.37 -8.48 -27.24
CA CYS A 44 5.48 -7.60 -26.92
C CYS A 44 5.29 -6.22 -27.57
N PRO A 45 5.19 -5.12 -26.79
CA PRO A 45 4.94 -3.77 -27.32
C PRO A 45 6.02 -3.27 -28.28
N VAL A 46 7.23 -3.83 -28.24
CA VAL A 46 8.38 -3.34 -29.02
C VAL A 46 8.63 -4.19 -30.25
N CYS A 47 8.58 -5.52 -30.09
CA CYS A 47 8.91 -6.50 -31.12
C CYS A 47 7.75 -6.82 -32.06
N ASP A 48 6.50 -6.86 -31.57
CA ASP A 48 5.36 -7.17 -32.42
C ASP A 48 4.94 -5.95 -33.26
N VAL A 49 5.06 -6.11 -34.58
CA VAL A 49 4.85 -5.02 -35.56
C VAL A 49 3.38 -4.94 -36.01
N GLU A 50 2.55 -5.91 -35.67
CA GLU A 50 1.23 -6.13 -36.27
C GLU A 50 0.03 -5.48 -35.54
N MET A 51 0.27 -4.50 -34.64
CA MET A 51 -0.81 -3.65 -34.12
C MET A 51 -1.29 -2.61 -35.15
N LYS A 52 -1.81 -3.10 -36.29
CA LYS A 52 -2.71 -2.33 -37.16
C LYS A 52 -4.08 -2.22 -36.51
N GLN A 53 -4.78 -1.13 -36.81
CA GLN A 53 -6.05 -0.78 -36.19
C GLN A 53 -7.19 -1.63 -36.75
N ASP A 54 -7.48 -2.77 -36.13
CA ASP A 54 -8.72 -3.50 -36.37
C ASP A 54 -9.42 -3.87 -35.06
N THR A 55 -10.72 -3.57 -34.99
CA THR A 55 -11.55 -3.66 -33.80
C THR A 55 -12.31 -4.98 -33.74
N SER A 56 -11.95 -5.89 -32.84
CA SER A 56 -12.77 -7.06 -32.53
C SER A 56 -12.48 -7.70 -31.15
N THR A 57 -13.43 -7.52 -30.23
CA THR A 57 -13.77 -8.39 -29.08
C THR A 57 -14.07 -9.82 -29.62
N PRO A 58 -13.83 -10.95 -28.90
CA PRO A 58 -14.21 -11.10 -27.49
C PRO A 58 -13.44 -12.07 -26.55
N GLU A 59 -13.83 -11.97 -25.28
CA GLU A 59 -13.95 -12.98 -24.21
C GLU A 59 -12.74 -13.59 -23.44
N GLN A 60 -13.05 -13.84 -22.16
CA GLN A 60 -12.29 -14.51 -21.08
C GLN A 60 -12.37 -16.06 -21.24
N PRO A 61 -11.62 -16.92 -20.48
CA PRO A 61 -11.13 -16.70 -19.11
C PRO A 61 -9.71 -17.21 -18.75
N ALA A 62 -9.33 -16.97 -17.49
CA ALA A 62 -8.13 -17.50 -16.84
C ALA A 62 -8.34 -18.91 -16.25
N PRO A 63 -7.25 -19.58 -15.85
CA PRO A 63 -7.30 -20.39 -14.64
C PRO A 63 -6.17 -20.08 -13.64
N SER A 64 -6.53 -20.06 -12.36
CA SER A 64 -5.60 -20.07 -11.23
C SER A 64 -4.93 -21.44 -11.07
N GLN A 65 -3.72 -21.48 -10.51
CA GLN A 65 -3.26 -22.68 -9.79
C GLN A 65 -2.70 -22.34 -8.41
N ASN A 66 -3.23 -23.07 -7.44
CA ASN A 66 -2.90 -23.10 -6.02
C ASN A 66 -2.04 -24.34 -5.79
N ILE A 67 -0.93 -24.22 -5.04
CA ILE A 67 -0.22 -25.38 -4.50
C ILE A 67 0.07 -25.09 -3.02
N SER A 68 -0.26 -26.09 -2.19
CA SER A 68 -0.24 -26.01 -0.73
C SER A 68 0.92 -26.80 -0.13
N SER A 69 0.91 -26.92 1.20
CA SER A 69 1.75 -27.76 2.07
C SER A 69 3.12 -27.19 2.44
N ALA A 70 3.69 -27.42 3.63
CA ALA A 70 3.18 -27.81 4.95
C ALA A 70 4.41 -27.91 5.90
N GLN A 71 4.28 -27.30 7.07
CA GLN A 71 4.60 -27.84 8.41
C GLN A 71 5.92 -28.60 8.70
N SER A 72 6.75 -28.01 9.56
CA SER A 72 7.32 -28.60 10.80
C SER A 72 8.18 -27.53 11.49
N GLY A 73 8.22 -27.32 12.81
CA GLY A 73 7.53 -27.97 13.92
C GLY A 73 8.52 -28.40 15.01
N PHE A 74 8.62 -27.66 16.13
CA PHE A 74 9.31 -28.11 17.34
C PHE A 74 8.67 -27.51 18.61
N ASN A 75 8.40 -28.38 19.58
CA ASN A 75 8.04 -28.08 20.98
C ASN A 75 9.35 -27.75 21.78
N VAL A 76 9.39 -27.32 23.05
CA VAL A 76 8.70 -27.80 24.27
C VAL A 76 8.59 -26.70 25.35
N SER A 77 7.62 -26.89 26.23
CA SER A 77 7.13 -26.14 27.40
C SER A 77 8.12 -25.63 28.47
N GLU A 78 7.54 -24.70 29.25
CA GLU A 78 7.71 -24.38 30.68
C GLU A 78 8.41 -25.39 31.60
N GLN A 79 9.09 -24.88 32.65
CA GLN A 79 8.63 -25.06 34.05
C GLN A 79 9.39 -24.16 35.06
N ASP A 80 8.61 -23.54 35.96
CA ASP A 80 8.87 -23.15 37.37
C ASP A 80 10.15 -22.31 37.74
N ILE A 81 10.11 -21.36 38.69
CA ILE A 81 10.02 -21.61 40.14
C ILE A 81 9.62 -20.33 40.94
N GLU A 82 8.72 -20.54 41.92
CA GLU A 82 8.47 -19.82 43.21
C GLU A 82 8.11 -18.32 43.33
N SER A 83 7.41 -18.05 44.45
CA SER A 83 7.08 -16.73 45.03
C SER A 83 7.86 -16.58 46.37
N ILE A 84 7.62 -15.71 47.36
CA ILE A 84 6.49 -14.86 47.79
C ILE A 84 7.09 -13.55 48.44
N PRO A 85 6.35 -12.63 49.12
CA PRO A 85 6.70 -11.19 49.12
C PRO A 85 7.16 -10.72 50.54
N PRO A 86 6.74 -9.53 51.05
CA PRO A 86 6.94 -8.16 50.58
C PRO A 86 7.92 -7.39 51.50
N LYS A 87 8.47 -6.25 51.07
CA LYS A 87 9.02 -5.23 51.99
C LYS A 87 8.58 -3.82 51.61
N ASN A 88 7.75 -3.24 52.49
CA ASN A 88 7.43 -1.81 52.47
C ASN A 88 8.68 -0.98 52.75
N HIS A 89 9.06 -0.10 51.82
CA HIS A 89 9.75 1.14 52.12
C HIS A 89 9.10 2.27 51.32
N SER A 90 8.88 3.39 51.99
CA SER A 90 8.23 4.60 51.47
C SER A 90 8.92 5.80 52.15
N PRO A 91 8.95 6.99 51.55
CA PRO A 91 9.04 7.32 50.12
C PRO A 91 10.36 8.07 49.82
N ASP A 92 10.86 8.04 48.58
CA ASP A 92 12.00 8.88 48.18
C ASP A 92 11.61 9.89 47.08
N SER A 93 11.86 11.17 47.39
CA SER A 93 11.59 12.44 46.67
C SER A 93 11.56 12.45 45.13
N SER A 94 12.33 11.57 44.49
CA SER A 94 13.04 11.91 43.24
C SER A 94 12.69 11.03 42.03
N ALA A 95 11.93 9.96 42.19
CA ALA A 95 11.66 9.01 41.10
C ALA A 95 10.43 9.36 40.24
N TYR A 96 9.53 10.21 40.73
CA TYR A 96 8.22 10.45 40.10
C TYR A 96 8.24 11.46 38.95
N GLU A 97 9.15 12.44 38.96
CA GLU A 97 9.20 13.48 37.92
C GLU A 97 9.64 12.92 36.57
N HIS A 98 10.54 11.94 36.57
CA HIS A 98 11.13 11.41 35.33
C HIS A 98 10.19 10.48 34.56
N VAL A 99 9.35 9.69 35.25
CA VAL A 99 8.34 8.83 34.60
C VAL A 99 7.21 9.67 34.01
N THR A 100 6.76 10.69 34.76
CA THR A 100 5.66 11.57 34.34
C THR A 100 6.02 12.39 33.10
N ARG A 101 7.26 12.89 33.01
CA ARG A 101 7.73 13.66 31.85
C ARG A 101 7.67 12.88 30.54
N THR A 102 8.18 11.65 30.52
CA THR A 102 8.20 10.82 29.30
C THR A 102 6.79 10.38 28.87
N GLN A 103 5.87 10.17 29.81
CA GLN A 103 4.46 9.91 29.44
C GLN A 103 3.77 11.14 28.85
N VAL A 104 4.02 12.33 29.38
CA VAL A 104 3.46 13.60 28.84
C VAL A 104 3.99 13.88 27.43
N GLU A 105 5.30 13.78 27.21
CA GLU A 105 5.92 13.96 25.87
C GLU A 105 5.31 12.99 24.83
N LEU A 106 5.10 11.71 25.18
CA LEU A 106 4.45 10.73 24.29
C LEU A 106 2.97 11.06 23.98
N THR A 107 2.21 11.59 24.95
CA THR A 107 0.82 12.02 24.69
C THR A 107 0.75 13.28 23.83
N GLU A 108 1.68 14.23 24.01
CA GLU A 108 1.75 15.46 23.21
C GLU A 108 2.11 15.18 21.75
N GLU A 109 3.10 14.32 21.48
CA GLU A 109 3.44 13.89 20.11
C GLU A 109 2.26 13.19 19.43
N MET A 110 1.55 12.33 20.18
CA MET A 110 0.40 11.60 19.67
C MET A 110 -0.79 12.53 19.36
N GLU A 111 -1.06 13.55 20.20
CA GLU A 111 -2.04 14.59 19.92
C GLU A 111 -1.67 15.47 18.71
N GLN A 112 -0.39 15.86 18.59
CA GLN A 112 0.12 16.59 17.41
C GLN A 112 -0.09 15.79 16.11
N SER A 113 0.17 14.47 16.14
CA SER A 113 -0.06 13.59 14.99
C SER A 113 -1.54 13.53 14.59
N MET A 114 -2.45 13.41 15.57
CA MET A 114 -3.90 13.43 15.36
C MET A 114 -4.36 14.73 14.69
N ASN A 115 -3.90 15.88 15.19
CA ASN A 115 -4.24 17.18 14.64
C ASN A 115 -3.76 17.35 13.19
N LEU A 116 -2.58 16.83 12.84
CA LEU A 116 -2.06 16.85 11.47
C LEU A 116 -2.88 15.97 10.51
N ILE A 117 -3.33 14.80 10.97
CA ILE A 117 -4.20 13.90 10.18
C ILE A 117 -5.55 14.58 9.92
N ILE A 118 -6.17 15.19 10.95
CA ILE A 118 -7.44 15.92 10.82
C ILE A 118 -7.29 17.08 9.83
N ALA A 119 -6.23 17.89 9.94
CA ALA A 119 -5.95 18.96 8.98
C ALA A 119 -5.82 18.42 7.55
N LYS A 120 -5.16 17.29 7.35
CA LYS A 120 -5.01 16.68 6.02
C LYS A 120 -6.32 16.15 5.44
N ILE A 121 -7.19 15.57 6.28
CA ILE A 121 -8.54 15.15 5.88
C ILE A 121 -9.37 16.35 5.41
N LEU A 122 -9.27 17.50 6.10
CA LEU A 122 -9.94 18.74 5.68
C LEU A 122 -9.40 19.26 4.34
N ASP A 123 -8.08 19.28 4.14
CA ASP A 123 -7.47 19.66 2.85
C ASP A 123 -7.97 18.78 1.69
N LEU A 124 -8.02 17.46 1.88
CA LEU A 124 -8.56 16.52 0.88
C LEU A 124 -10.04 16.78 0.63
N SER A 125 -10.82 17.01 1.69
CA SER A 125 -12.25 17.37 1.63
C SER A 125 -12.52 18.73 0.96
N HIS A 126 -11.53 19.62 0.89
CA HIS A 126 -11.59 20.84 0.10
C HIS A 126 -11.15 20.63 -1.35
N SER A 127 -10.09 19.85 -1.59
CA SER A 127 -9.60 19.52 -2.94
C SER A 127 -10.66 18.78 -3.77
N ILE A 128 -11.37 17.84 -3.15
CA ILE A 128 -12.37 16.99 -3.82
C ILE A 128 -13.58 17.77 -4.36
N GLN A 129 -13.88 18.96 -3.82
CA GLN A 129 -15.04 19.78 -4.24
C GLN A 129 -14.94 20.29 -5.69
N LYS A 130 -13.73 20.29 -6.26
CA LYS A 130 -13.45 20.72 -7.64
C LYS A 130 -12.99 19.56 -8.53
N GLU A 131 -12.84 18.35 -7.98
CA GLU A 131 -12.49 17.18 -8.74
C GLU A 131 -13.73 16.65 -9.49
N ASN A 132 -13.52 16.21 -10.73
CA ASN A 132 -14.56 15.67 -11.60
C ASN A 132 -14.27 14.21 -11.98
N ASP A 133 -13.04 13.73 -11.77
CA ASP A 133 -12.69 12.33 -11.98
C ASP A 133 -13.24 11.45 -10.84
N ILE A 134 -14.25 10.64 -11.17
CA ILE A 134 -14.92 9.71 -10.26
C ILE A 134 -13.94 8.72 -9.60
N ARG A 135 -12.85 8.34 -10.28
CA ARG A 135 -11.83 7.43 -9.72
C ARG A 135 -11.04 8.12 -8.61
N ARG A 136 -10.53 9.33 -8.88
CA ARG A 136 -9.82 10.14 -7.87
C ARG A 136 -10.69 10.54 -6.70
N ILE A 137 -11.97 10.83 -6.95
CA ILE A 137 -12.96 11.07 -5.90
C ILE A 137 -13.03 9.85 -4.97
N ARG A 138 -13.17 8.64 -5.53
CA ARG A 138 -13.16 7.40 -4.74
C ARG A 138 -11.86 7.21 -3.97
N GLU A 139 -10.72 7.28 -4.64
CA GLU A 139 -9.38 7.14 -4.03
C GLU A 139 -9.19 8.13 -2.87
N THR A 140 -9.67 9.37 -3.03
CA THR A 140 -9.62 10.40 -1.98
C THR A 140 -10.54 10.07 -0.80
N PHE A 141 -11.75 9.53 -1.05
CA PHE A 141 -12.64 9.06 0.01
C PHE A 141 -12.08 7.85 0.76
N GLU A 142 -11.41 6.93 0.08
CA GLU A 142 -10.73 5.78 0.70
C GLU A 142 -9.63 6.26 1.66
N VAL A 143 -8.76 7.19 1.22
CA VAL A 143 -7.74 7.82 2.08
C VAL A 143 -8.34 8.60 3.26
N ILE A 144 -9.48 9.30 3.06
CA ILE A 144 -10.17 9.99 4.15
C ILE A 144 -10.68 9.00 5.20
N ASN A 145 -11.27 7.87 4.79
CA ASN A 145 -11.74 6.84 5.72
C ASN A 145 -10.58 6.23 6.52
N GLU A 146 -9.47 5.87 5.87
CA GLU A 146 -8.26 5.37 6.55
C GLU A 146 -7.70 6.38 7.55
N GLY A 147 -7.75 7.67 7.22
CA GLY A 147 -7.38 8.77 8.11
C GLY A 147 -8.29 8.88 9.35
N ILE A 148 -9.61 8.73 9.18
CA ILE A 148 -10.58 8.70 10.29
C ILE A 148 -10.31 7.50 11.21
N ASP A 149 -10.10 6.31 10.64
CA ASP A 149 -9.78 5.09 11.40
C ASP A 149 -8.44 5.21 12.15
N LEU A 150 -7.48 5.97 11.62
CA LEU A 150 -6.21 6.26 12.29
C LEU A 150 -6.42 7.23 13.48
N VAL A 151 -7.19 8.31 13.29
CA VAL A 151 -7.58 9.25 14.37
C VAL A 151 -8.33 8.53 15.48
N GLU A 152 -9.27 7.64 15.14
CA GLU A 152 -9.99 6.82 16.12
C GLU A 152 -9.08 5.89 16.93
N ARG A 153 -8.06 5.30 16.30
CA ARG A 153 -7.08 4.45 16.99
C ARG A 153 -6.17 5.26 17.90
N ILE A 154 -5.67 6.39 17.44
CA ILE A 154 -4.85 7.33 18.23
C ILE A 154 -5.64 7.79 19.47
N LYS A 155 -6.89 8.20 19.30
CA LYS A 155 -7.78 8.63 20.40
C LYS A 155 -8.14 7.52 21.41
N LYS A 156 -7.86 6.25 21.10
CA LYS A 156 -8.00 5.11 22.03
C LYS A 156 -6.71 4.81 22.79
N GLN A 157 -5.60 5.52 22.50
CA GLN A 157 -4.29 5.34 23.12
C GLN A 157 -3.81 6.57 23.93
N VAL A 158 -4.50 7.70 23.82
CA VAL A 158 -4.40 8.87 24.71
C VAL A 158 -5.52 8.82 25.75
#